data_AF-A0A971YN07-F1
#
_entry.id   AF-A0A971YN07-F1
#
_cell.length_a   1.000
_cell.length_b   1.000
_cell.length_c   1.000
_cell.angle_alpha   90.00
_cell.angle_beta   90.00
_cell.angle_gamma   90.00
#
_symmetry.space_group_name_H-M   'P 1'
#
loop_
_entity.id
_entity.type
_entity.pdbx_description
1 polymer ?
#
loop_
_entity_poly.entity_id
_entity_poly.type
_entity_poly.pdbx_seq_one_letter_code
_entity_poly.pdbx_strand_id
1 'polypeptide(L)'
;MQRSKRFLTVLMLVIFVASVFPVQAAAAEVEIIELTLEECLELAQENSPRLKLAAVSLDQAKLGLKEAKSGKRKLDEAKEEAKEFGVSIRASSVDEAFLMDHSVWMAEEQLALAQASFDLAGEGVRLAVIMAYQDLLKAEADLAAARAAEAETAELQRVTKAQARVGMASPVQELQADTALAQARAGRLAAESNREAKRLGLLKELGLDLSTEVRLAPLPVEVVEFDLEQLVQDALGKSVEIRAVAFQQEIAARKFDITKRWYPEITYQYKGAEYEALTKELELTDMRIKVETGVRSSYNQLLAALEQLSPAERAVEQAEEAQ
;
A
#
# COMPACT_ATOMS: atom_id res chain seq x y z
N MET A 1 -17.66 33.74 24.80
CA MET A 1 -17.65 32.30 24.46
C MET A 1 -16.61 32.08 23.38
N GLN A 2 -15.30 31.92 23.64
CA GLN A 2 -14.59 31.00 24.53
C GLN A 2 -14.85 29.51 24.21
N ARG A 3 -14.06 28.95 23.29
CA ARG A 3 -13.03 27.93 23.61
C ARG A 3 -12.20 27.56 22.38
N SER A 4 -10.93 27.91 22.48
CA SER A 4 -9.80 27.53 21.65
C SER A 4 -9.38 26.08 21.88
N LYS A 5 -8.94 25.38 20.83
CA LYS A 5 -7.84 24.41 20.91
C LYS A 5 -6.98 24.56 19.65
N ARG A 6 -5.91 25.35 19.78
CA ARG A 6 -4.78 25.39 18.84
C ARG A 6 -3.81 24.32 19.34
N PHE A 7 -3.58 23.27 18.56
CA PHE A 7 -2.52 22.31 18.86
C PHE A 7 -1.19 22.86 18.34
N LEU A 8 -0.21 22.75 19.22
CA LEU A 8 1.00 23.53 19.30
C LEU A 8 2.08 22.91 18.41
N THR A 9 2.47 23.63 17.36
CA THR A 9 3.66 23.33 16.56
C THR A 9 4.89 23.67 17.42
N VAL A 10 5.62 22.67 17.90
CA VAL A 10 6.89 22.88 18.60
C VAL A 10 7.99 22.98 17.55
N LEU A 11 8.17 24.21 17.05
CA LEU A 11 9.38 24.64 16.33
C LEU A 11 10.36 25.17 17.38
N MET A 12 11.32 24.35 17.82
CA MET A 12 12.32 24.79 18.79
C MET A 12 13.53 25.38 18.04
N LEU A 13 13.53 26.71 17.94
CA LEU A 13 14.64 27.53 17.44
C LEU A 13 15.73 27.61 18.53
N VAL A 14 16.88 26.96 18.30
CA VAL A 14 18.07 27.08 19.16
C VAL A 14 19.01 28.15 18.60
N ILE A 15 19.24 29.20 19.39
CA ILE A 15 20.18 30.28 19.14
C ILE A 15 21.61 29.75 19.30
N PHE A 16 22.41 29.80 18.23
CA PHE A 16 23.83 29.41 18.24
C PHE A 16 24.70 30.61 18.58
N VAL A 17 25.19 30.67 19.83
CA VAL A 17 26.31 31.54 20.21
C VAL A 17 27.59 30.84 19.80
N ALA A 18 28.36 31.49 18.91
CA ALA A 18 29.62 30.96 18.39
C ALA A 18 30.71 30.98 19.48
N SER A 19 31.04 29.81 19.98
CA SER A 19 32.31 29.54 20.68
C SER A 19 33.01 28.39 19.98
N VAL A 20 34.15 28.71 19.36
CA VAL A 20 35.03 27.78 18.66
C VAL A 20 35.66 26.84 19.68
N PHE A 21 35.17 25.60 19.73
CA PHE A 21 35.82 24.48 20.41
C PHE A 21 36.13 23.39 19.37
N PRO A 22 37.25 22.67 19.53
CA PRO A 22 37.68 21.66 18.57
C PRO A 22 36.63 20.55 18.47
N VAL A 23 36.29 20.19 17.22
CA VAL A 23 35.38 19.10 16.88
C VAL A 23 36.01 17.79 17.33
N GLN A 24 35.69 17.37 18.54
CA GLN A 24 35.68 15.97 18.90
C GLN A 24 34.46 15.38 18.17
N ALA A 25 34.69 14.50 17.21
CA ALA A 25 33.62 13.71 16.61
C ALA A 25 32.98 12.88 17.73
N ALA A 26 31.92 13.41 18.33
CA ALA A 26 31.02 12.64 19.15
C ALA A 26 30.45 11.57 18.23
N ALA A 27 30.78 10.31 18.49
CA ALA A 27 29.98 9.21 17.99
C ALA A 27 28.55 9.52 18.44
N ALA A 28 27.67 9.84 17.49
CA ALA A 28 26.26 9.96 17.78
C ALA A 28 25.86 8.65 18.48
N GLU A 29 25.42 8.72 19.73
CA GLU A 29 24.77 7.59 20.37
C GLU A 29 23.63 7.21 19.45
N VAL A 30 23.78 6.06 18.78
CA VAL A 30 22.76 5.55 17.88
C VAL A 30 21.59 5.16 18.77
N GLU A 31 20.62 6.07 18.89
CA GLU A 31 19.41 5.87 19.66
C GLU A 31 18.61 4.75 18.99
N ILE A 32 18.63 3.56 19.59
CA ILE A 32 17.89 2.40 19.11
C ILE A 32 16.43 2.62 19.51
N ILE A 33 15.58 2.82 18.51
CA ILE A 33 14.14 2.97 18.75
C ILE A 33 13.52 1.57 18.75
N GLU A 34 12.94 1.17 19.88
CA GLU A 34 12.08 -0.02 19.93
C GLU A 34 10.71 0.36 19.37
N LEU A 35 10.28 -0.34 18.31
CA LEU A 35 9.03 -0.07 17.62
C LEU A 35 8.12 -1.29 17.66
N THR A 36 6.88 -1.06 18.08
CA THR A 36 5.77 -1.98 17.90
C THR A 36 5.13 -1.82 16.53
N LEU A 37 4.31 -2.79 16.11
CA LEU A 37 3.56 -2.67 14.86
C LEU A 37 2.63 -1.45 14.88
N GLU A 38 1.97 -1.17 16.02
CA GLU A 38 1.05 -0.04 16.12
C GLU A 38 1.77 1.30 15.92
N GLU A 39 2.92 1.49 16.56
CA GLU A 39 3.74 2.70 16.38
C GLU A 39 4.24 2.84 14.94
N CYS A 40 4.60 1.72 14.30
CA CYS A 40 4.95 1.72 12.87
C CYS A 40 3.79 2.19 11.99
N LEU A 41 2.57 1.74 12.28
CA LEU A 41 1.37 2.15 11.54
C LEU A 41 1.06 3.64 11.72
N GLU A 42 1.15 4.15 12.96
CA GLU A 42 0.98 5.57 13.26
C GLU A 42 2.01 6.44 12.53
N LEU A 43 3.30 6.08 12.61
CA LEU A 43 4.38 6.79 11.92
C LEU A 43 4.18 6.82 10.41
N ALA A 44 3.79 5.69 9.81
CA ALA A 44 3.52 5.62 8.38
C ALA A 44 2.29 6.46 7.99
N GLN A 45 1.25 6.49 8.82
CA GLN A 45 0.07 7.31 8.56
C GLN A 45 0.39 8.81 8.49
N GLU A 46 1.30 9.28 9.35
CA GLU A 46 1.74 10.67 9.38
C GLU A 46 2.76 11.00 8.27
N ASN A 47 3.70 10.10 8.03
CA ASN A 47 4.88 10.41 7.23
C ASN A 47 4.80 9.92 5.77
N SER A 48 3.96 8.92 5.47
CA SER A 48 3.95 8.26 4.16
C SER A 48 3.78 9.23 3.00
N PRO A 49 4.74 9.29 2.06
CA PRO A 49 4.60 10.07 0.84
C PRO A 49 3.41 9.64 -0.02
N ARG A 50 3.03 8.35 0.03
CA ARG A 50 1.88 7.82 -0.72
C ARG A 50 0.57 8.41 -0.22
N LEU A 51 0.40 8.50 1.10
CA LEU A 51 -0.78 9.14 1.70
C LEU A 51 -0.83 10.64 1.44
N LYS A 52 0.31 11.32 1.51
CA LYS A 52 0.42 12.75 1.18
C LYS A 52 0.02 13.02 -0.27
N LEU A 53 0.46 12.19 -1.22
CA LEU A 53 0.03 12.28 -2.63
C LEU A 53 -1.48 12.02 -2.79
N ALA A 54 -2.01 11.00 -2.12
CA ALA A 54 -3.44 10.72 -2.15
C ALA A 54 -4.27 11.87 -1.57
N ALA A 55 -3.81 12.52 -0.50
CA ALA A 55 -4.45 13.70 0.09
C ALA A 55 -4.48 14.88 -0.89
N VAL A 56 -3.40 15.11 -1.64
CA VAL A 56 -3.37 16.14 -2.68
C VAL A 56 -4.40 15.86 -3.78
N SER A 57 -4.50 14.61 -4.25
CA SER A 57 -5.51 14.21 -5.25
C SER A 57 -6.95 14.42 -4.74
N LEU A 58 -7.20 14.12 -3.46
CA LEU A 58 -8.48 14.39 -2.81
C LEU A 58 -8.78 15.90 -2.76
N ASP A 59 -7.80 16.73 -2.40
CA ASP A 59 -7.97 18.19 -2.36
C ASP A 59 -8.18 18.80 -3.76
N GLN A 60 -7.53 18.24 -4.79
CA GLN A 60 -7.81 18.60 -6.19
C GLN A 60 -9.26 18.29 -6.57
N ALA A 61 -9.80 17.13 -6.18
CA ALA A 61 -11.21 16.82 -6.43
C ALA A 61 -12.16 17.76 -5.67
N LYS A 62 -11.83 18.12 -4.41
CA LYS A 62 -12.59 19.15 -3.65
C LYS A 62 -12.58 20.51 -4.35
N LEU A 63 -11.44 20.90 -4.90
CA LEU A 63 -11.32 22.14 -5.67
C LEU A 63 -12.16 22.06 -6.95
N GLY A 64 -12.06 20.97 -7.71
CA GLY A 64 -12.87 20.74 -8.91
C GLY A 64 -14.37 20.82 -8.64
N LEU A 65 -14.84 20.33 -7.50
CA LEU A 65 -16.24 20.50 -7.08
C LEU A 65 -16.62 21.97 -6.85
N LYS A 66 -15.74 22.76 -6.21
CA LYS A 66 -15.97 24.20 -6.02
C LYS A 66 -16.02 24.93 -7.36
N GLU A 67 -15.13 24.59 -8.28
CA GLU A 67 -15.09 25.15 -9.63
C GLU A 67 -16.36 24.81 -10.41
N ALA A 68 -16.81 23.55 -10.38
CA ALA A 68 -18.06 23.13 -11.02
C ALA A 68 -19.28 23.87 -10.45
N LYS A 69 -19.38 24.00 -9.12
CA LYS A 69 -20.47 24.75 -8.45
C LYS A 69 -20.44 26.23 -8.82
N SER A 70 -19.27 26.85 -8.82
CA SER A 70 -19.11 28.24 -9.25
C SER A 70 -19.44 28.43 -10.73
N GLY A 71 -19.01 27.51 -11.60
CA GLY A 71 -19.31 27.51 -13.03
C GLY A 71 -20.80 27.42 -13.29
N LYS A 72 -21.49 26.49 -12.62
CA LYS A 72 -22.95 26.35 -12.71
C LYS A 72 -23.69 27.61 -12.26
N ARG A 73 -23.30 28.21 -11.13
CA ARG A 73 -23.90 29.47 -10.67
C ARG A 73 -23.75 30.59 -11.71
N LYS A 74 -22.56 30.79 -12.26
CA LYS A 74 -22.31 31.80 -13.31
C LYS A 74 -23.14 31.54 -14.56
N LEU A 75 -23.30 30.27 -14.94
CA LEU A 75 -24.15 29.89 -16.08
C LEU A 75 -25.63 30.21 -15.81
N ASP A 76 -26.12 29.95 -14.60
CA ASP A 76 -27.50 30.24 -14.22
C ASP A 76 -27.76 31.76 -14.16
N GLU A 77 -26.81 32.54 -13.62
CA GLU A 77 -26.84 34.01 -13.66
C GLU A 77 -26.91 34.54 -15.10
N ALA A 78 -26.02 34.05 -15.98
CA ALA A 78 -25.99 34.44 -17.38
C ALA A 78 -27.28 34.05 -18.15
N LYS A 79 -27.91 32.92 -17.79
CA LYS A 79 -29.19 32.50 -18.37
C LYS A 79 -30.32 33.45 -17.98
N GLU A 80 -30.39 33.87 -16.72
CA GLU A 80 -31.42 34.83 -16.28
C GLU A 80 -31.18 36.21 -16.90
N GLU A 81 -29.95 36.71 -16.96
CA GLU A 81 -29.61 37.96 -17.64
C GLU A 81 -30.00 37.91 -19.13
N ALA A 82 -29.60 36.86 -19.86
CA ALA A 82 -29.95 36.72 -21.28
C ALA A 82 -31.47 36.71 -21.50
N LYS A 83 -32.22 36.08 -20.59
CA LYS A 83 -33.68 36.00 -20.64
C LYS A 83 -34.35 37.35 -20.45
N GLU A 84 -33.79 38.26 -19.64
CA GLU A 84 -34.27 39.65 -19.53
C GLU A 84 -34.17 40.40 -20.87
N PHE A 85 -33.17 40.06 -21.70
CA PHE A 85 -33.04 40.59 -23.07
C PHE A 85 -33.79 39.76 -24.13
N GLY A 86 -34.63 38.81 -23.73
CA GLY A 86 -35.39 37.95 -24.65
C GLY A 86 -34.55 36.89 -25.37
N VAL A 87 -33.31 36.65 -24.93
CA VAL A 87 -32.39 35.65 -25.48
C VAL A 87 -32.38 34.41 -24.58
N SER A 88 -32.47 33.21 -25.16
CA SER A 88 -32.32 31.96 -24.39
C SER A 88 -30.99 31.28 -24.67
N ILE A 89 -30.17 31.08 -23.64
CA ILE A 89 -28.97 30.24 -23.72
C ILE A 89 -29.40 28.77 -23.69
N ARG A 90 -29.07 28.02 -24.75
CA ARG A 90 -29.36 26.58 -24.87
C ARG A 90 -28.12 25.86 -25.37
N ALA A 91 -27.98 24.60 -24.97
CA ALA A 91 -26.94 23.74 -25.48
C ALA A 91 -27.05 23.58 -27.01
N SER A 92 -25.90 23.54 -27.66
CA SER A 92 -25.75 23.33 -29.11
C SER A 92 -25.45 21.86 -29.47
N SER A 93 -25.08 21.04 -28.48
CA SER A 93 -24.78 19.62 -28.64
C SER A 93 -25.24 18.81 -27.42
N VAL A 94 -25.31 17.48 -27.58
CA VAL A 94 -25.59 16.55 -26.48
C VAL A 94 -24.52 16.66 -25.38
N ASP A 95 -23.25 16.78 -25.74
CA ASP A 95 -22.17 16.92 -24.75
C ASP A 95 -22.28 18.22 -23.96
N GLU A 96 -22.61 19.33 -24.62
CA GLU A 96 -22.84 20.60 -23.94
C GLU A 96 -24.06 20.51 -23.03
N ALA A 97 -25.17 19.92 -23.50
CA ALA A 97 -26.37 19.71 -22.69
C ALA A 97 -26.06 18.85 -21.45
N PHE A 98 -25.29 17.78 -21.63
CA PHE A 98 -24.84 16.93 -20.54
C PHE A 98 -24.00 17.72 -19.52
N LEU A 99 -22.98 18.46 -19.96
CA LEU A 99 -22.12 19.24 -19.07
C LEU A 99 -22.90 20.33 -18.31
N MET A 100 -23.82 21.03 -18.99
CA MET A 100 -24.66 22.05 -18.36
C MET A 100 -25.51 21.48 -17.22
N ASP A 101 -26.09 20.31 -17.42
CA ASP A 101 -27.00 19.70 -16.45
C ASP A 101 -26.27 18.90 -15.35
N HIS A 102 -25.13 18.29 -15.69
CA HIS A 102 -24.48 17.25 -14.88
C HIS A 102 -23.08 17.60 -14.37
N SER A 103 -22.49 18.74 -14.74
CA SER A 103 -21.11 19.11 -14.30
C SER A 103 -20.90 19.08 -12.79
N VAL A 104 -21.87 19.53 -12.00
CA VAL A 104 -21.77 19.49 -10.53
C VAL A 104 -21.84 18.05 -10.01
N TRP A 105 -22.80 17.25 -10.50
CA TRP A 105 -22.91 15.84 -10.14
C TRP A 105 -21.63 15.07 -10.47
N MET A 106 -21.07 15.29 -11.67
CA MET A 106 -19.80 14.71 -12.09
C MET A 106 -18.67 15.01 -11.09
N ALA A 107 -18.58 16.26 -10.64
CA ALA A 107 -17.57 16.67 -9.68
C ALA A 107 -17.82 16.13 -8.27
N GLU A 108 -19.08 15.91 -7.88
CA GLU A 108 -19.45 15.26 -6.62
C GLU A 108 -19.05 13.78 -6.62
N GLU A 109 -19.36 13.04 -7.69
CA GLU A 109 -18.94 11.64 -7.85
C GLU A 109 -17.43 11.51 -7.95
N GLN A 110 -16.75 12.41 -8.67
CA GLN A 110 -15.29 12.41 -8.74
C GLN A 110 -14.64 12.66 -7.36
N LEU A 111 -15.24 13.51 -6.52
CA LEU A 111 -14.81 13.70 -5.14
C LEU A 111 -15.05 12.45 -4.30
N ALA A 112 -16.22 11.80 -4.44
CA ALA A 112 -16.53 10.56 -3.73
C ALA A 112 -15.56 9.41 -4.13
N LEU A 113 -15.18 9.35 -5.40
CA LEU A 113 -14.18 8.39 -5.89
C LEU A 113 -12.78 8.73 -5.35
N ALA A 114 -12.40 10.00 -5.35
CA ALA A 114 -11.11 10.44 -4.80
C ALA A 114 -11.00 10.16 -3.30
N GLN A 115 -12.10 10.31 -2.54
CA GLN A 115 -12.15 9.93 -1.12
C GLN A 115 -11.93 8.42 -0.95
N ALA A 116 -12.65 7.60 -1.71
CA ALA A 116 -12.49 6.14 -1.63
C ALA A 116 -11.08 5.69 -2.05
N SER A 117 -10.47 6.37 -3.04
CA SER A 117 -9.07 6.14 -3.40
C SER A 117 -8.08 6.57 -2.31
N PHE A 118 -8.37 7.64 -1.57
CA PHE A 118 -7.58 8.05 -0.42
C PHE A 118 -7.65 7.01 0.71
N ASP A 119 -8.84 6.52 1.02
CA ASP A 119 -9.05 5.48 2.03
C ASP A 119 -8.32 4.18 1.64
N LEU A 120 -8.45 3.75 0.37
CA LEU A 120 -7.74 2.59 -0.18
C LEU A 120 -6.21 2.77 -0.13
N ALA A 121 -5.70 3.98 -0.37
CA ALA A 121 -4.27 4.26 -0.24
C ALA A 121 -3.80 4.09 1.22
N GLY A 122 -4.64 4.45 2.20
CA GLY A 122 -4.38 4.21 3.62
C GLY A 122 -4.28 2.73 3.96
N GLU A 123 -5.25 1.92 3.54
CA GLU A 123 -5.21 0.46 3.72
C GLU A 123 -3.99 -0.15 3.02
N GLY A 124 -3.63 0.35 1.84
CA GLY A 124 -2.43 -0.08 1.11
C GLY A 124 -1.12 0.25 1.81
N VAL A 125 -1.03 1.40 2.49
CA VAL A 125 0.14 1.75 3.33
C VAL A 125 0.17 0.87 4.58
N ARG A 126 -0.97 0.66 5.24
CA ARG A 126 -1.08 -0.24 6.41
C ARG A 126 -0.56 -1.64 6.08
N LEU A 127 -1.02 -2.23 4.97
CA LEU A 127 -0.58 -3.54 4.52
C LEU A 127 0.93 -3.57 4.22
N ALA A 128 1.46 -2.56 3.52
CA ALA A 128 2.88 -2.47 3.19
C ALA A 128 3.76 -2.43 4.45
N VAL A 129 3.35 -1.68 5.48
CA VAL A 129 4.06 -1.60 6.76
C VAL A 129 4.03 -2.94 7.49
N ILE A 130 2.85 -3.60 7.57
CA ILE A 130 2.73 -4.93 8.18
C ILE A 130 3.67 -5.93 7.49
N MET A 131 3.67 -5.96 6.16
CA MET A 131 4.56 -6.83 5.39
C MET A 131 6.04 -6.52 5.64
N ALA A 132 6.44 -5.24 5.61
CA ALA A 132 7.82 -4.84 5.86
C ALA A 132 8.29 -5.16 7.28
N TYR A 133 7.39 -5.01 8.26
CA TYR A 133 7.62 -5.36 9.66
C TYR A 133 7.88 -6.87 9.81
N GLN A 134 6.99 -7.70 9.26
CA GLN A 134 7.14 -9.15 9.30
C GLN A 134 8.38 -9.64 8.53
N ASP A 135 8.67 -9.02 7.38
CA ASP A 135 9.87 -9.31 6.59
C ASP A 135 11.17 -9.03 7.37
N LEU A 136 11.21 -7.93 8.15
CA LEU A 136 12.35 -7.62 9.00
C LEU A 136 12.49 -8.62 10.15
N LEU A 137 11.41 -8.93 10.86
CA LEU A 137 11.43 -9.97 11.91
C LEU A 137 11.95 -11.31 11.37
N LYS A 138 11.46 -11.72 10.19
CA LYS A 138 11.92 -12.94 9.54
C LYS A 138 13.39 -12.89 9.18
N ALA A 139 13.86 -11.77 8.60
CA ALA A 139 15.27 -11.63 8.25
C ALA A 139 16.21 -11.60 9.48
N GLU A 140 15.71 -11.11 10.63
CA GLU A 140 16.43 -11.18 11.90
C GLU A 140 16.53 -12.62 12.43
N ALA A 141 15.45 -13.39 12.33
CA ALA A 141 15.44 -14.82 12.66
C ALA A 141 16.37 -15.62 11.72
N ASP A 142 16.33 -15.36 10.41
CA ASP A 142 17.20 -15.99 9.41
C ASP A 142 18.69 -15.68 9.69
N LEU A 143 19.01 -14.44 10.08
CA LEU A 143 20.37 -14.06 10.48
C LEU A 143 20.81 -14.76 11.77
N ALA A 144 19.92 -14.91 12.75
CA ALA A 144 20.21 -15.66 13.97
C ALA A 144 20.50 -17.13 13.66
N ALA A 145 19.69 -17.78 12.82
CA ALA A 145 19.90 -19.15 12.36
C ALA A 145 21.22 -19.30 11.59
N ALA A 146 21.53 -18.39 10.68
CA ALA A 146 22.78 -18.41 9.92
C ALA A 146 24.02 -18.23 10.81
N ARG A 147 23.93 -17.42 11.87
CA ARG A 147 24.99 -17.27 12.88
C ARG A 147 25.19 -18.56 13.68
N ALA A 148 24.11 -19.22 14.09
CA ALA A 148 24.18 -20.50 14.79
C ALA A 148 24.81 -21.59 13.91
N ALA A 149 24.38 -21.71 12.64
CA ALA A 149 24.93 -22.66 11.68
C ALA A 149 26.42 -22.42 11.38
N GLU A 150 26.87 -21.15 11.28
CA GLU A 150 28.29 -20.83 11.15
C GLU A 150 29.08 -21.29 12.38
N ALA A 151 28.57 -21.03 13.59
CA ALA A 151 29.22 -21.41 14.84
C ALA A 151 29.35 -22.95 14.96
N GLU A 152 28.29 -23.69 14.65
CA GLU A 152 28.30 -25.15 14.64
C GLU A 152 29.30 -25.70 13.61
N THR A 153 29.27 -25.17 12.38
CA THR A 153 30.19 -25.59 11.31
C THR A 153 31.64 -25.26 11.65
N ALA A 154 31.89 -24.16 12.36
CA ALA A 154 33.23 -23.79 12.84
C ALA A 154 33.75 -24.80 13.87
N GLU A 155 32.91 -25.28 14.79
CA GLU A 155 33.29 -26.33 15.73
C GLU A 155 33.54 -27.68 15.04
N LEU A 156 32.70 -28.07 14.08
CA LEU A 156 32.92 -29.28 13.27
C LEU A 156 34.24 -29.23 12.49
N GLN A 157 34.57 -28.07 11.94
CA GLN A 157 35.84 -27.86 11.26
C GLN A 157 37.02 -27.96 12.24
N ARG A 158 36.90 -27.39 13.44
CA ARG A 158 37.93 -27.47 14.48
C ARG A 158 38.19 -28.92 14.90
N VAL A 159 37.12 -29.70 15.10
CA VAL A 159 37.20 -31.14 15.45
C VAL A 159 37.83 -31.93 14.30
N THR A 160 37.39 -31.72 13.06
CA THR A 160 37.93 -32.41 11.87
C THR A 160 39.43 -32.12 11.68
N LYS A 161 39.86 -30.87 11.89
CA LYS A 161 41.28 -30.51 11.87
C LYS A 161 42.08 -31.17 12.98
N ALA A 162 41.52 -31.29 14.18
CA ALA A 162 42.17 -32.01 15.27
C ALA A 162 42.34 -33.50 14.94
N GLN A 163 41.31 -34.13 14.36
CA GLN A 163 41.36 -35.52 13.89
C GLN A 163 42.37 -35.72 12.75
N ALA A 164 42.45 -34.79 11.80
CA ALA A 164 43.42 -34.83 10.71
C ALA A 164 44.87 -34.81 11.23
N ARG A 165 45.16 -33.98 12.25
CA ARG A 165 46.49 -33.91 12.89
C ARG A 165 46.94 -35.23 13.53
N VAL A 166 46.00 -36.03 14.02
CA VAL A 166 46.27 -37.36 14.58
C VAL A 166 46.05 -38.50 13.57
N GLY A 167 45.86 -38.16 12.28
CA GLY A 167 45.68 -39.12 11.19
C GLY A 167 44.32 -39.83 11.14
N MET A 168 43.35 -39.40 11.94
CA MET A 168 41.99 -39.98 11.98
C MET A 168 41.06 -39.42 10.90
N ALA A 169 41.37 -38.24 10.34
CA ALA A 169 40.64 -37.67 9.21
C ALA A 169 41.58 -37.49 8.01
N SER A 170 41.02 -37.64 6.80
CA SER A 170 41.76 -37.49 5.55
C SER A 170 41.90 -36.02 5.13
N PRO A 171 42.89 -35.67 4.28
CA PRO A 171 43.00 -34.32 3.71
C PRO A 171 41.75 -33.88 2.94
N VAL A 172 41.02 -34.81 2.34
CA VAL A 172 39.76 -34.52 1.64
C VAL A 172 38.68 -34.08 2.63
N GLN A 173 38.57 -34.74 3.78
CA GLN A 173 37.62 -34.37 4.85
C GLN A 173 37.98 -33.01 5.47
N GLU A 174 39.26 -32.72 5.66
CA GLU A 174 39.71 -31.39 6.12
C GLU A 174 39.32 -30.29 5.11
N LEU A 175 39.58 -30.51 3.82
CA LEU A 175 39.20 -29.57 2.76
C LEU A 175 37.68 -29.38 2.67
N GLN A 176 36.90 -30.46 2.82
CA GLN A 176 35.44 -30.39 2.87
C GLN A 176 34.94 -29.58 4.06
N ALA A 177 35.55 -29.74 5.24
CA ALA A 177 35.20 -28.96 6.42
C ALA A 177 35.55 -27.46 6.26
N ASP A 178 36.70 -27.13 5.64
CA ASP A 178 37.05 -25.76 5.30
C ASP A 178 36.08 -25.14 4.28
N THR A 179 35.66 -25.93 3.29
CA THR A 179 34.67 -25.50 2.29
C THR A 179 33.29 -25.26 2.93
N ALA A 180 32.85 -26.14 3.82
CA ALA A 180 31.59 -26.01 4.54
C ALA A 180 31.57 -24.75 5.42
N LEU A 181 32.65 -24.46 6.15
CA LEU A 181 32.76 -23.23 6.94
C LEU A 181 32.76 -21.97 6.06
N ALA A 182 33.43 -22.01 4.90
CA ALA A 182 33.39 -20.91 3.95
C ALA A 182 31.97 -20.67 3.39
N GLN A 183 31.21 -21.73 3.12
CA GLN A 183 29.81 -21.64 2.69
C GLN A 183 28.90 -21.09 3.80
N ALA A 184 29.06 -21.56 5.05
CA ALA A 184 28.29 -21.07 6.18
C ALA A 184 28.53 -19.57 6.44
N ARG A 185 29.79 -19.13 6.34
CA ARG A 185 30.16 -17.69 6.38
C ARG A 185 29.50 -16.88 5.29
N ALA A 186 29.53 -17.37 4.06
CA ALA A 186 28.87 -16.72 2.94
C ALA A 186 27.35 -16.61 3.18
N GLY A 187 26.73 -17.66 3.73
CA GLY A 187 25.33 -17.67 4.15
C GLY A 187 25.01 -16.61 5.20
N ARG A 188 25.83 -16.48 6.27
CA ARG A 188 25.66 -15.43 7.28
C ARG A 188 25.76 -14.03 6.70
N LEU A 189 26.75 -13.77 5.84
CA LEU A 189 26.90 -12.47 5.18
C LEU A 189 25.71 -12.12 4.27
N ALA A 190 25.17 -13.12 3.56
CA ALA A 190 23.97 -12.95 2.76
C ALA A 190 22.74 -12.63 3.63
N ALA A 191 22.57 -13.33 4.76
CA ALA A 191 21.50 -13.05 5.71
C ALA A 191 21.62 -11.66 6.35
N GLU A 192 22.85 -11.22 6.67
CA GLU A 192 23.13 -9.88 7.20
C GLU A 192 22.77 -8.79 6.19
N SER A 193 23.17 -8.96 4.92
CA SER A 193 22.78 -8.04 3.85
C SER A 193 21.27 -8.03 3.60
N ASN A 194 20.59 -9.18 3.72
CA ASN A 194 19.15 -9.26 3.56
C ASN A 194 18.42 -8.56 4.70
N ARG A 195 18.85 -8.75 5.96
CA ARG A 195 18.30 -8.02 7.13
C ARG A 195 18.43 -6.52 6.94
N GLU A 196 19.59 -6.05 6.49
CA GLU A 196 19.83 -4.64 6.20
C GLU A 196 18.85 -4.11 5.15
N ALA A 197 18.67 -4.85 4.05
CA ALA A 197 17.72 -4.48 3.00
C ALA A 197 16.26 -4.42 3.51
N LYS A 198 15.85 -5.36 4.37
CA LYS A 198 14.50 -5.35 4.98
C LYS A 198 14.32 -4.19 5.95
N ARG A 199 15.33 -3.84 6.75
CA ARG A 199 15.29 -2.66 7.62
C ARG A 199 15.15 -1.37 6.83
N LEU A 200 15.95 -1.20 5.78
CA LEU A 200 15.81 -0.02 4.90
C LEU A 200 14.43 0.02 4.22
N GLY A 201 13.88 -1.14 3.85
CA GLY A 201 12.51 -1.27 3.34
C GLY A 201 11.48 -0.76 4.33
N LEU A 202 11.56 -1.18 5.59
CA LEU A 202 10.66 -0.70 6.65
C LEU A 202 10.80 0.82 6.86
N LEU A 203 12.01 1.34 7.05
CA LEU A 203 12.24 2.77 7.28
C LEU A 203 11.68 3.64 6.15
N LYS A 204 11.78 3.16 4.90
CA LYS A 204 11.18 3.82 3.74
C LYS A 204 9.65 3.88 3.84
N GLU A 205 8.97 2.79 4.23
CA GLU A 205 7.52 2.79 4.39
C GLU A 205 7.06 3.66 5.57
N LEU A 206 7.87 3.72 6.64
CA LEU A 206 7.65 4.61 7.80
C LEU A 206 7.95 6.08 7.51
N GLY A 207 8.66 6.39 6.41
CA GLY A 207 9.10 7.74 6.09
C GLY A 207 10.16 8.29 7.05
N LEU A 208 10.95 7.39 7.68
CA LEU A 208 12.04 7.74 8.59
C LEU A 208 13.37 7.88 7.84
N ASP A 209 14.36 8.48 8.51
CA ASP A 209 15.72 8.56 7.98
C ASP A 209 16.35 7.16 7.90
N LEU A 210 17.05 6.86 6.80
CA LEU A 210 17.62 5.53 6.53
C LEU A 210 18.79 5.16 7.45
N SER A 211 19.35 6.11 8.20
CA SER A 211 20.37 5.86 9.23
C SER A 211 19.78 5.51 10.60
N THR A 212 18.45 5.57 10.75
CA THR A 212 17.78 5.23 12.02
C THR A 212 17.94 3.74 12.31
N GLU A 213 18.46 3.39 13.49
CA GLU A 213 18.46 2.01 13.93
C GLU A 213 17.18 1.69 14.69
N VAL A 214 16.55 0.59 14.29
CA VAL A 214 15.27 0.14 14.84
C VAL A 214 15.39 -1.29 15.34
N ARG A 215 14.67 -1.58 16.43
CA ARG A 215 14.45 -2.93 16.94
C ARG A 215 12.95 -3.17 17.02
N LEU A 216 12.52 -4.31 16.50
CA LEU A 216 11.10 -4.64 16.46
C LEU A 216 10.69 -5.51 17.64
N ALA A 217 9.48 -5.28 18.16
CA ALA A 217 8.84 -6.22 19.08
C ALA A 217 8.34 -7.46 18.30
N PRO A 218 8.46 -8.68 18.87
CA PRO A 218 7.90 -9.88 18.24
C PRO A 218 6.37 -9.80 18.16
N LEU A 219 5.79 -10.33 17.08
CA LEU A 219 4.33 -10.43 16.94
C LEU A 219 3.81 -11.78 17.46
N PRO A 220 2.65 -11.81 18.13
CA PRO A 220 1.90 -13.04 18.32
C PRO A 220 1.38 -13.56 16.96
N VAL A 221 1.36 -14.89 16.80
CA VAL A 221 0.72 -15.54 15.66
C VAL A 221 -0.78 -15.61 15.93
N GLU A 222 -1.58 -14.81 15.23
CA GLU A 222 -3.04 -14.88 15.28
C GLU A 222 -3.57 -15.63 14.05
N VAL A 223 -4.31 -16.70 14.29
CA VAL A 223 -5.08 -17.38 13.23
C VAL A 223 -6.43 -16.70 13.15
N VAL A 224 -6.68 -16.02 12.04
CA VAL A 224 -7.97 -15.36 11.77
C VAL A 224 -8.80 -16.27 10.87
N GLU A 225 -10.00 -16.60 11.32
CA GLU A 225 -11.02 -17.24 10.47
C GLU A 225 -11.75 -16.16 9.66
N PHE A 226 -11.96 -16.44 8.37
CA PHE A 226 -12.61 -15.52 7.45
C PHE A 226 -13.89 -16.15 6.89
N ASP A 227 -14.98 -15.37 6.87
CA ASP A 227 -16.18 -15.70 6.10
C ASP A 227 -15.99 -15.24 4.65
N LEU A 228 -15.75 -16.19 3.75
CA LEU A 228 -15.52 -15.91 2.33
C LEU A 228 -16.70 -15.16 1.69
N GLU A 229 -17.93 -15.53 2.01
CA GLU A 229 -19.10 -14.94 1.35
C GLU A 229 -19.31 -13.50 1.85
N GLN A 230 -19.05 -13.23 3.14
CA GLN A 230 -19.03 -11.86 3.64
C GLN A 230 -17.92 -11.02 3.00
N LEU A 231 -16.71 -11.59 2.83
CA LEU A 231 -15.60 -10.89 2.16
C LEU A 231 -15.92 -10.55 0.70
N VAL A 232 -16.56 -11.46 -0.03
CA VAL A 232 -17.00 -11.20 -1.41
C VAL A 232 -18.04 -10.07 -1.44
N GLN A 233 -19.02 -10.09 -0.54
CA GLN A 233 -20.02 -9.01 -0.46
C GLN A 233 -19.39 -7.66 -0.15
N ASP A 234 -18.47 -7.63 0.82
CA ASP A 234 -17.74 -6.43 1.21
C ASP A 234 -16.90 -5.88 0.05
N ALA A 235 -16.19 -6.75 -0.67
CA ALA A 235 -15.39 -6.35 -1.83
C ALA A 235 -16.26 -5.79 -2.96
N LEU A 236 -17.38 -6.44 -3.27
CA LEU A 236 -18.32 -5.97 -4.29
C LEU A 236 -18.98 -4.64 -3.92
N GLY A 237 -19.19 -4.36 -2.63
CA GLY A 237 -19.80 -3.12 -2.14
C GLY A 237 -18.83 -1.96 -1.95
N LYS A 238 -17.55 -2.24 -1.64
CA LYS A 238 -16.56 -1.21 -1.27
C LYS A 238 -15.45 -0.99 -2.31
N SER A 239 -15.31 -1.85 -3.32
CA SER A 239 -14.26 -1.72 -4.34
C SER A 239 -14.30 -0.37 -5.05
N VAL A 240 -13.15 0.29 -5.06
CA VAL A 240 -12.93 1.57 -5.75
C VAL A 240 -12.98 1.37 -7.27
N GLU A 241 -12.50 0.23 -7.75
CA GLU A 241 -12.50 -0.15 -9.17
C GLU A 241 -13.93 -0.34 -9.68
N ILE A 242 -14.79 -1.06 -8.94
CA ILE A 242 -16.21 -1.19 -9.28
C ILE A 242 -16.88 0.18 -9.27
N ARG A 243 -16.62 1.00 -8.25
CA ARG A 243 -17.19 2.36 -8.17
C ARG A 243 -16.78 3.23 -9.36
N ALA A 244 -15.51 3.19 -9.76
CA ALA A 244 -15.01 3.95 -10.90
C ALA A 244 -15.69 3.54 -12.20
N VAL A 245 -15.82 2.23 -12.46
CA VAL A 245 -16.48 1.72 -13.67
C VAL A 245 -17.98 1.98 -13.63
N ALA A 246 -18.63 1.83 -12.47
CA ALA A 246 -20.05 2.16 -12.29
C ALA A 246 -20.34 3.62 -12.60
N PHE A 247 -19.48 4.54 -12.14
CA PHE A 247 -19.60 5.95 -12.46
C PHE A 247 -19.48 6.22 -13.98
N GLN A 248 -18.53 5.57 -14.67
CA GLN A 248 -18.42 5.68 -16.14
C GLN A 248 -19.64 5.12 -16.87
N GLN A 249 -20.21 4.02 -16.38
CA GLN A 249 -21.45 3.45 -16.89
C GLN A 249 -22.61 4.42 -16.71
N GLU A 250 -22.74 5.06 -15.56
CA GLU A 250 -23.81 6.01 -15.30
C GLU A 250 -23.69 7.28 -16.18
N ILE A 251 -22.46 7.75 -16.42
CA ILE A 251 -22.19 8.84 -17.38
C ILE A 251 -22.72 8.47 -18.77
N ALA A 252 -22.33 7.30 -19.28
CA ALA A 252 -22.74 6.83 -20.60
C ALA A 252 -24.27 6.65 -20.70
N ALA A 253 -24.90 6.10 -19.65
CA ALA A 253 -26.35 5.94 -19.58
C ALA A 253 -27.09 7.29 -19.60
N ARG A 254 -26.67 8.25 -18.76
CA ARG A 254 -27.27 9.60 -18.72
C ARG A 254 -27.05 10.36 -20.02
N LYS A 255 -25.87 10.26 -20.64
CA LYS A 255 -25.62 10.81 -21.98
C LYS A 255 -26.54 10.19 -23.03
N PHE A 256 -26.70 8.87 -23.01
CA PHE A 256 -27.60 8.18 -23.95
C PHE A 256 -29.04 8.64 -23.79
N ASP A 257 -29.53 8.85 -22.56
CA ASP A 257 -30.88 9.37 -22.32
C ASP A 257 -31.09 10.79 -22.87
N ILE A 258 -30.06 11.63 -22.88
CA ILE A 258 -30.11 12.93 -23.57
C ILE A 258 -30.13 12.71 -25.08
N THR A 259 -29.27 11.83 -25.62
CA THR A 259 -29.22 11.49 -27.05
C THR A 259 -30.56 11.02 -27.59
N LYS A 260 -31.30 10.17 -26.85
CA LYS A 260 -32.65 9.69 -27.23
C LYS A 260 -33.64 10.82 -27.50
N ARG A 261 -33.50 11.94 -26.79
CA ARG A 261 -34.39 13.12 -26.91
C ARG A 261 -34.01 13.99 -28.11
N TRP A 262 -32.74 13.95 -28.52
CA TRP A 262 -32.19 14.80 -29.58
C TRP A 262 -32.18 14.14 -30.94
N TYR A 263 -32.02 12.81 -30.99
CA TYR A 263 -31.84 12.08 -32.22
C TYR A 263 -32.79 10.87 -32.32
N PRO A 264 -33.44 10.64 -33.48
CA PRO A 264 -34.17 9.42 -33.74
C PRO A 264 -33.29 8.18 -33.70
N GLU A 265 -33.89 7.02 -33.40
CA GLU A 265 -33.19 5.74 -33.26
C GLU A 265 -32.37 5.34 -34.50
N ILE A 266 -32.83 5.70 -35.70
CA ILE A 266 -32.17 5.33 -36.97
C ILE A 266 -30.83 6.07 -37.19
N THR A 267 -30.50 7.06 -36.38
CA THR A 267 -29.29 7.88 -36.57
C THR A 267 -28.03 7.21 -36.04
N TYR A 268 -26.89 7.55 -36.64
CA TYR A 268 -25.58 7.09 -36.16
C TYR A 268 -25.28 7.58 -34.74
N GLN A 269 -25.71 8.80 -34.40
CA GLN A 269 -25.52 9.38 -33.07
C GLN A 269 -26.25 8.56 -32.00
N TYR A 270 -27.51 8.19 -32.27
CA TYR A 270 -28.28 7.33 -31.37
C TYR A 270 -27.61 5.98 -31.19
N LYS A 271 -27.33 5.27 -32.30
CA LYS A 271 -26.77 3.91 -32.25
C LYS A 271 -25.37 3.89 -31.62
N GLY A 272 -24.55 4.92 -31.87
CA GLY A 272 -23.25 5.08 -31.22
C GLY A 272 -23.38 5.19 -29.69
N ALA A 273 -24.25 6.06 -29.20
CA ALA A 273 -24.47 6.24 -27.76
C ALA A 273 -25.12 4.99 -27.11
N GLU A 274 -25.99 4.28 -27.84
CA GLU A 274 -26.57 3.01 -27.41
C GLU A 274 -25.48 1.94 -27.19
N TYR A 275 -24.59 1.77 -28.16
CA TYR A 275 -23.47 0.84 -28.04
C TYR A 275 -22.46 1.25 -26.96
N GLU A 276 -22.21 2.55 -26.78
CA GLU A 276 -21.34 3.04 -25.72
C GLU A 276 -21.92 2.72 -24.33
N ALA A 277 -23.20 3.00 -24.10
CA ALA A 277 -23.89 2.68 -22.85
C ALA A 277 -23.87 1.16 -22.56
N LEU A 278 -24.17 0.33 -23.57
CA LEU A 278 -24.11 -1.12 -23.45
C LEU A 278 -22.69 -1.61 -23.15
N THR A 279 -21.68 -1.02 -23.79
CA THR A 279 -20.28 -1.39 -23.55
C THR A 279 -19.90 -1.12 -22.10
N LYS A 280 -20.28 0.04 -21.54
CA LYS A 280 -19.98 0.38 -20.14
C LYS A 280 -20.74 -0.49 -19.14
N GLU A 281 -21.94 -0.92 -19.46
CA GLU A 281 -22.69 -1.91 -18.65
C GLU A 281 -22.00 -3.27 -18.61
N LEU A 282 -21.49 -3.73 -19.76
CA LEU A 282 -20.71 -4.98 -19.83
C LEU A 282 -19.38 -4.87 -19.09
N GLU A 283 -18.66 -3.73 -19.21
CA GLU A 283 -17.44 -3.46 -18.46
C GLU A 283 -17.68 -3.50 -16.94
N LEU A 284 -18.80 -2.96 -16.45
CA LEU A 284 -19.17 -3.04 -15.03
C LEU A 284 -19.39 -4.48 -14.57
N THR A 285 -20.10 -5.27 -15.38
CA THR A 285 -20.35 -6.69 -15.08
C THR A 285 -19.05 -7.49 -15.02
N ASP A 286 -18.16 -7.28 -15.99
CA ASP A 286 -16.84 -7.91 -16.03
C ASP A 286 -15.97 -7.48 -14.83
N MET A 287 -15.98 -6.21 -14.44
CA MET A 287 -15.23 -5.72 -13.28
C MET A 287 -15.69 -6.38 -11.98
N ARG A 288 -17.00 -6.59 -11.80
CA ARG A 288 -17.53 -7.30 -10.62
C ARG A 288 -17.03 -8.74 -10.56
N ILE A 289 -17.03 -9.45 -11.68
CA ILE A 289 -16.52 -10.82 -11.78
C ILE A 289 -15.01 -10.86 -11.47
N LYS A 290 -14.24 -9.89 -11.98
CA LYS A 290 -12.79 -9.79 -11.71
C LYS A 290 -12.50 -9.59 -10.23
N VAL A 291 -13.21 -8.68 -9.57
CA VAL A 291 -13.05 -8.45 -8.12
C VAL A 291 -13.39 -9.69 -7.32
N GLU A 292 -14.53 -10.34 -7.60
CA GLU A 292 -14.91 -11.58 -6.92
C GLU A 292 -13.87 -12.69 -7.11
N THR A 293 -13.42 -12.89 -8.36
CA THR A 293 -12.40 -13.90 -8.67
C THR A 293 -11.10 -13.63 -7.94
N GLY A 294 -10.70 -12.35 -7.81
CA GLY A 294 -9.53 -11.93 -7.04
C GLY A 294 -9.64 -12.30 -5.57
N VAL A 295 -10.77 -11.99 -4.92
CA VAL A 295 -11.02 -12.31 -3.50
C VAL A 295 -10.96 -13.82 -3.28
N ARG A 296 -11.67 -14.60 -4.11
CA ARG A 296 -11.68 -16.07 -4.00
C ARG A 296 -10.29 -16.66 -4.20
N SER A 297 -9.50 -16.11 -5.12
CA SER A 297 -8.12 -16.54 -5.36
C SER A 297 -7.23 -16.29 -4.14
N SER A 298 -7.27 -15.08 -3.56
CA SER A 298 -6.50 -14.74 -2.35
C SER A 298 -6.90 -15.59 -1.15
N TYR A 299 -8.20 -15.90 -1.00
CA TYR A 299 -8.68 -16.80 0.05
C TYR A 299 -8.12 -18.23 -0.11
N ASN A 300 -8.10 -18.76 -1.33
CA ASN A 300 -7.52 -20.08 -1.59
C ASN A 300 -6.00 -20.10 -1.35
N GLN A 301 -5.29 -19.01 -1.65
CA GLN A 301 -3.86 -18.87 -1.33
C GLN A 301 -3.61 -18.87 0.18
N LEU A 302 -4.48 -18.21 0.96
CA LEU A 302 -4.42 -18.24 2.42
C LEU A 302 -4.62 -19.67 2.95
N LEU A 303 -5.66 -20.38 2.48
CA LEU A 303 -5.90 -21.77 2.89
C LEU A 303 -4.69 -22.68 2.58
N ALA A 304 -4.12 -22.55 1.38
CA ALA A 304 -2.93 -23.31 1.01
C ALA A 304 -1.72 -22.99 1.90
N ALA A 305 -1.54 -21.73 2.30
CA ALA A 305 -0.48 -21.33 3.23
C ALA A 305 -0.72 -21.89 4.65
N LEU A 306 -1.96 -21.90 5.14
CA LEU A 306 -2.33 -22.50 6.43
C LEU A 306 -2.09 -24.02 6.44
N GLU A 307 -2.44 -24.72 5.37
CA GLU A 307 -2.18 -26.16 5.26
C GLU A 307 -0.69 -26.50 5.26
N GLN A 308 0.16 -25.61 4.71
CA GLN A 308 1.62 -25.77 4.72
C GLN A 308 2.27 -25.49 6.08
N LEU A 309 1.58 -24.79 6.99
CA LEU A 309 2.10 -24.46 8.31
C LEU A 309 2.31 -25.71 9.17
N SER A 310 1.34 -26.63 9.20
CA SER A 310 1.43 -27.83 10.04
C SER A 310 2.60 -28.77 9.67
N PRO A 311 2.88 -29.06 8.38
CA PRO A 311 4.09 -29.79 8.00
C PRO A 311 5.40 -29.07 8.39
N ALA A 312 5.44 -27.73 8.28
CA ALA A 312 6.61 -26.95 8.64
C ALA A 312 6.89 -26.99 10.15
N GLU A 313 5.86 -26.87 10.99
CA GLU A 313 5.97 -27.02 12.45
C GLU A 313 6.52 -28.39 12.84
N ARG A 314 6.00 -29.47 12.25
CA ARG A 314 6.52 -30.83 12.50
C ARG A 314 7.96 -31.00 12.05
N ALA A 315 8.36 -30.37 10.95
CA ALA A 315 9.74 -30.45 10.48
C ALA A 315 10.72 -29.75 11.44
N VAL A 316 10.29 -28.66 12.10
CA VAL A 316 11.07 -27.99 13.15
C VAL A 316 11.17 -28.87 14.38
N GLU A 317 10.06 -29.43 14.86
CA GLU A 317 10.03 -30.36 16.02
C GLU A 317 10.97 -31.56 15.79
N GLN A 318 10.92 -32.18 14.60
CA GLN A 318 11.81 -33.28 14.25
C GLN A 318 13.29 -32.89 14.17
N ALA A 319 13.59 -31.66 13.76
CA ALA A 319 14.96 -31.16 13.71
C ALA A 319 15.52 -30.87 15.11
N GLU A 320 14.69 -30.39 16.03
CA GLU A 320 15.05 -30.17 17.44
C GLU A 320 15.29 -31.50 18.18
N GLU A 321 14.49 -32.53 17.91
CA GLU A 321 14.69 -33.87 18.50
C GLU A 321 15.95 -34.60 18.00
N ALA A 322 16.49 -34.20 16.85
CA ALA A 322 17.65 -34.82 16.21
C ALA A 322 19.01 -34.22 16.63
N GLN A 323 19.01 -33.12 17.39
CA GLN A 323 20.22 -32.44 17.93
C GLN A 323 20.61 -32.97 19.31
#